data_AF-A0A2K1J8M2-F1
#
_entry.id   AF-A0A2K1J8M2-F1
#
_cell.length_a   1.000
_cell.length_b   1.000
_cell.length_c   1.000
_cell.angle_alpha   90.00
_cell.angle_beta   90.00
_cell.angle_gamma   90.00
#
_symmetry.space_group_name_H-M   'P 1'
#
loop_
_entity.id
_entity.type
_entity.pdbx_description
1 polymer ?
#
loop_
_entity_poly.entity_id
_entity_poly.type
_entity_poly.pdbx_seq_one_letter_code
_entity_poly.pdbx_strand_id
1 'polypeptide(L)'
;INVIEELKYLHYNCSTPTIYKDLKPTNIIFNAFVEVRIINFCIAKALKNNKIRPTTSIVDTTSGYLAPIIRPKSIMAYSML
;
A
#
# COMPACT_ATOMS: atom_id res chain seq x y z
N ILE A 1 5.38 8.12 17.36
CA ILE A 1 4.34 7.63 16.43
C ILE A 1 4.98 7.54 15.04
N ASN A 2 5.28 6.34 14.53
CA ASN A 2 6.04 6.21 13.28
C ASN A 2 5.42 5.18 12.31
N VAL A 3 4.59 5.65 11.39
CA VAL A 3 3.98 4.83 10.31
C VAL A 3 5.05 4.21 9.40
N ILE A 4 6.22 4.87 9.27
CA ILE A 4 7.31 4.41 8.42
C ILE A 4 7.93 3.13 8.99
N GLU A 5 8.02 2.99 10.32
CA GLU A 5 8.53 1.77 10.98
C GLU A 5 7.62 0.56 10.69
N GLU A 6 6.30 0.73 10.79
CA GLU A 6 5.32 -0.33 10.49
C GLU A 6 5.36 -0.73 9.00
N LEU A 7 5.47 0.23 8.08
CA LEU A 7 5.64 -0.07 6.65
C LEU A 7 6.97 -0.76 6.35
N LYS A 8 8.06 -0.32 7.00
CA LYS A 8 9.37 -0.94 6.88
C LYS A 8 9.31 -2.40 7.36
N TYR A 9 8.59 -2.66 8.45
CA TYR A 9 8.35 -4.01 8.93
C TYR A 9 7.67 -4.87 7.85
N LEU A 10 6.57 -4.40 7.28
CA LEU A 10 5.84 -5.13 6.23
C LEU A 10 6.70 -5.42 4.99
N HIS A 11 7.58 -4.49 4.61
CA HIS A 11 8.40 -4.61 3.40
C HIS A 11 9.66 -5.44 3.57
N TYR A 12 10.34 -5.34 4.71
CA TYR A 12 11.70 -5.86 4.86
C TYR A 12 11.89 -6.81 6.02
N ASN A 13 11.11 -6.67 7.11
CA ASN A 13 11.33 -7.43 8.34
C ASN A 13 10.28 -8.51 8.58
N CYS A 14 9.20 -8.54 7.79
CA CYS A 14 8.21 -9.60 7.80
C CYS A 14 8.77 -10.85 7.07
N SER A 15 8.49 -12.03 7.62
CA SER A 15 8.89 -13.32 7.02
C SER A 15 8.37 -13.49 5.59
N THR A 16 7.23 -12.87 5.30
CA THR A 16 6.67 -12.76 3.96
C THR A 16 6.52 -11.28 3.62
N PRO A 17 7.50 -10.69 2.90
CA PRO A 17 7.42 -9.30 2.46
C PRO A 17 6.07 -9.03 1.77
N THR A 18 5.38 -7.99 2.23
CA THR A 18 4.00 -7.72 1.82
C THR A 18 3.89 -6.29 1.29
N ILE A 19 3.43 -6.16 0.04
CA ILE A 19 3.11 -4.85 -0.53
C ILE A 19 1.76 -4.41 0.03
N TYR A 20 1.77 -3.36 0.85
CA TYR A 20 0.56 -2.73 1.33
C TYR A 20 0.08 -1.65 0.35
N LYS A 21 -1.12 -1.82 -0.22
CA LYS A 21 -1.63 -1.00 -1.34
C LYS A 21 -2.67 0.05 -0.94
N ASP A 22 -3.07 0.10 0.33
CA ASP A 22 -4.15 0.98 0.80
C ASP A 22 -3.74 1.90 1.95
N LEU A 23 -2.59 2.59 1.81
CA LEU A 23 -2.12 3.49 2.84
C LEU A 23 -2.91 4.79 2.87
N LYS A 24 -3.77 4.93 3.88
CA LYS A 24 -4.58 6.11 4.17
C LYS A 24 -4.79 6.27 5.69
N PRO A 25 -5.07 7.49 6.19
CA PRO A 25 -5.25 7.74 7.62
C PRO A 25 -6.31 6.84 8.27
N THR A 26 -7.39 6.52 7.56
CA THR A 26 -8.47 5.65 8.08
C THR A 26 -8.07 4.19 8.26
N ASN A 27 -6.94 3.75 7.67
CA ASN A 27 -6.37 2.43 7.87
C ASN A 27 -5.20 2.43 8.87
N ILE A 28 -4.97 3.55 9.56
CA ILE A 28 -3.97 3.66 10.63
C ILE A 28 -4.73 3.79 11.95
N ILE A 29 -4.52 2.82 12.85
CA ILE A 29 -5.12 2.84 14.19
C ILE A 29 -4.04 2.88 15.26
N PHE A 30 -4.45 3.23 16.47
CA PHE A 30 -3.64 3.14 17.67
C PHE A 30 -4.19 2.02 18.56
N ASN A 31 -3.29 1.20 19.11
CA ASN A 31 -3.66 0.27 20.16
C ASN A 31 -3.68 0.95 21.54
N ALA A 32 -4.00 0.19 22.60
CA ALA A 32 -4.03 0.69 23.98
C ALA A 32 -2.66 1.21 24.48
N PHE A 33 -1.57 0.88 23.80
CA PHE A 33 -0.21 1.30 24.14
C PHE A 33 0.27 2.50 23.30
N VAL A 34 -0.63 3.15 22.55
CA VAL A 34 -0.31 4.29 21.65
C VAL A 34 0.69 3.90 20.55
N GLU A 35 0.73 2.62 20.19
CA GLU A 35 1.50 2.13 19.06
C GLU A 35 0.67 2.20 17.79
N VAL A 36 1.33 2.54 16.69
CA VAL A 36 0.73 2.56 15.36
C VAL A 36 0.52 1.13 14.90
N ARG A 37 -0.67 0.84 14.35
CA ARG A 37 -0.96 -0.40 13.63
C ARG A 37 -1.61 -0.08 12.30
N ILE A 38 -1.12 -0.75 11.25
CA ILE A 38 -1.75 -0.71 9.92
C ILE A 38 -2.84 -1.79 9.89
N ILE A 39 -4.03 -1.45 9.42
CA ILE A 39 -5.16 -2.39 9.28
C ILE A 39 -5.61 -2.51 7.82
N ASN A 40 -6.61 -3.37 7.57
CA ASN A 40 -7.24 -3.55 6.26
C ASN A 40 -6.28 -4.07 5.17
N PHE A 41 -5.87 -5.33 5.30
CA PHE A 41 -4.96 -6.03 4.38
C PHE A 41 -5.67 -6.70 3.20
N CYS A 42 -6.97 -6.44 2.99
CA CYS A 42 -7.79 -7.13 1.99
C CYS A 42 -7.22 -7.05 0.55
N ILE A 43 -6.49 -5.98 0.25
CA ILE A 43 -5.84 -5.75 -1.06
C ILE A 43 -4.30 -5.76 -0.96
N ALA A 44 -3.75 -6.15 0.19
CA ALA A 44 -2.30 -6.30 0.36
C ALA A 44 -1.82 -7.56 -0.37
N LYS A 45 -0.58 -7.53 -0.85
CA LYS A 45 -0.02 -8.61 -1.67
C LYS A 45 1.29 -9.13 -1.10
N ALA A 46 1.25 -10.34 -0.57
CA ALA A 46 2.43 -11.10 -0.18
C ALA A 46 3.31 -11.39 -1.41
N LEU A 47 4.62 -11.15 -1.29
CA LEU A 47 5.60 -11.44 -2.31
C LEU A 47 6.07 -12.89 -2.20
N LYS A 48 5.95 -13.63 -3.30
CA LYS A 48 6.52 -14.98 -3.41
C LYS A 48 7.94 -14.86 -3.98
N ASN A 49 8.92 -15.48 -3.31
CA ASN A 49 10.33 -15.48 -3.68
C ASN A 49 10.96 -14.07 -3.80
N ASN A 50 10.50 -13.09 -3.00
CA ASN A 50 10.94 -11.69 -3.04
C ASN A 50 10.88 -11.01 -4.42
N LYS A 51 10.11 -11.55 -5.37
CA LYS A 51 9.96 -10.94 -6.70
C LYS A 51 8.80 -9.95 -6.70
N ILE A 52 9.13 -8.68 -6.88
CA ILE A 52 8.14 -7.63 -7.12
C ILE A 52 7.60 -7.82 -8.54
N ARG A 53 6.36 -8.31 -8.65
CA ARG A 53 5.62 -8.25 -9.93
C ARG A 53 4.87 -6.92 -9.96
N PRO A 54 5.13 -6.03 -10.94
CA PRO A 54 4.33 -4.84 -11.12
C PRO A 54 2.87 -5.27 -11.25
N THR A 55 2.03 -4.87 -10.29
CA THR A 55 0.60 -5.17 -10.35
C THR A 55 -0.04 -4.05 -11.13
N THR A 56 -0.51 -4.35 -12.34
CA THR A 56 -1.16 -3.40 -13.26
C THR A 56 -2.64 -3.17 -12.95
N SER A 57 -3.19 -3.86 -11.94
CA SER A 57 -4.57 -3.68 -11.50
C SER A 57 -4.74 -2.41 -10.68
N ILE A 58 -5.41 -1.42 -11.28
CA ILE A 58 -5.88 -0.17 -10.66
C ILE A 58 -6.90 -0.47 -9.54
N VAL A 59 -7.59 -1.62 -9.62
CA VAL A 59 -8.74 -1.98 -8.78
C VAL A 59 -8.37 -2.13 -7.31
N ASP A 60 -7.09 -2.33 -7.01
CA ASP A 60 -6.61 -2.68 -5.67
C ASP A 60 -6.06 -1.47 -4.90
N THR A 61 -6.60 -0.26 -5.06
CA THR A 61 -6.15 0.93 -4.32
C THR A 61 -7.26 1.95 -4.17
N THR A 62 -7.37 2.60 -2.99
CA THR A 62 -8.33 3.70 -2.79
C THR A 62 -8.02 4.87 -3.73
N SER A 63 -9.07 5.42 -4.37
CA SER A 63 -8.96 6.62 -5.21
C SER A 63 -8.27 7.77 -4.46
N GLY A 64 -7.38 8.50 -5.14
CA GLY A 64 -6.54 9.54 -4.53
C GLY A 64 -5.22 9.04 -3.95
N TYR A 65 -5.10 7.76 -3.59
CA TYR A 65 -3.87 7.15 -3.03
C TYR A 65 -3.12 6.28 -4.05
N LEU A 66 -3.62 6.20 -5.28
CA LEU A 66 -3.00 5.44 -6.36
C LEU A 66 -1.69 6.09 -6.85
N ALA A 67 -0.59 5.34 -6.71
CA ALA A 67 0.73 5.75 -7.14
C ALA A 67 0.77 6.10 -8.64
N PRO A 68 1.42 7.21 -9.06
CA PRO A 68 1.45 7.64 -10.45
C PRO A 68 1.99 6.60 -11.43
N ILE A 69 2.97 5.81 -11.00
CA ILE A 69 3.60 4.75 -11.81
C ILE A 69 2.62 3.60 -12.13
N ILE A 70 1.57 3.42 -11.33
CA ILE A 70 0.53 2.38 -11.52
C ILE A 70 -0.61 2.92 -12.39
N ARG A 71 -0.80 4.25 -12.46
CA ARG A 71 -1.87 4.86 -13.27
C ARG A 71 -1.62 4.57 -14.77
N PRO A 72 -2.61 4.05 -15.51
CA PRO A 72 -2.48 3.87 -16.95
C PRO A 72 -2.25 5.20 -17.64
N LYS A 73 -1.35 5.20 -18.63
CA LYS A 73 -1.08 6.38 -19.47
C LYS A 73 -2.32 6.90 -20.21
N SER A 74 -3.35 6.08 -20.42
CA SER A 74 -4.60 6.48 -21.08
C SER A 74 -5.49 7.41 -20.24
N ILE A 75 -5.40 7.37 -18.90
CA ILE A 75 -6.18 8.24 -18.01
C ILE A 75 -5.57 9.64 -17.91
N MET A 76 -4.24 9.77 -18.11
CA MET A 76 -3.56 11.08 -18.16
C MET A 76 -4.06 11.97 -19.30
N ALA A 77 -4.59 11.39 -20.39
CA ALA A 77 -5.10 12.18 -21.51
C ALA A 77 -6.43 12.91 -21.20
N TYR A 78 -7.19 12.46 -20.18
CA TYR A 78 -8.50 13.03 -19.84
C TYR A 78 -8.48 13.99 -18.65
N SER A 79 -7.40 14.08 -17.87
CA SER A 79 -7.30 15.01 -16.73
C SER A 79 -6.42 16.25 -17.00
N MET A 80 -6.08 16.49 -18.26
CA MET A 80 -5.41 17.70 -18.76
C MET A 80 -6.27 18.47 -19.80
N LEU A 81 -7.59 18.27 -19.75
CA LEU A 81 -8.61 19.12 -20.37
C LEU A 81 -9.46 19.72 -19.25
#